data_AF-A0A959QEF3-F1
#
_entry.id   AF-A0A959QEF3-F1
#
_cell.length_a   1.000
_cell.length_b   1.000
_cell.length_c   1.000
_cell.angle_alpha   90.00
_cell.angle_beta   90.00
_cell.angle_gamma   90.00
#
_symmetry.space_group_name_H-M   'P 1'
#
loop_
_entity.id
_entity.type
_entity.pdbx_description
1 polymer ?
#
loop_
_entity_poly.entity_id
_entity_poly.type
_entity_poly.pdbx_seq_one_letter_code
_entity_poly.pdbx_strand_id
1 'polypeptide(L)'
;MRPIEHLSFFLAIALLAAGALAGCGESAPKGPPFAGEPADVELAEAMFEAIGGRVRWAEMRSLYIKATHRQPDLNKPYQSEIWRSLDSFKLRIEQQNEDFHRIGLFSDEAGWIRYVNGDSAYQLKPLQLQSWRYSQEQNVYVLLHRLAGES
;
A
#
# COMPACT_ATOMS: atom_id res chain seq x y z
N MET A 1 20.31 18.42 -27.15
CA MET A 1 18.85 18.64 -27.02
C MET A 1 18.18 17.28 -26.97
N ARG A 2 17.35 17.07 -25.93
CA ARG A 2 16.40 15.97 -25.52
C ARG A 2 16.11 14.78 -26.47
N PRO A 3 15.75 13.59 -25.93
CA PRO A 3 14.54 13.31 -25.11
C PRO A 3 14.87 12.72 -23.71
N ILE A 4 14.24 13.18 -22.60
CA ILE A 4 13.02 12.65 -21.96
C ILE A 4 12.70 11.20 -22.32
N GLU A 5 13.20 10.25 -21.52
CA GLU A 5 12.58 8.95 -21.28
C GLU A 5 12.90 8.52 -19.85
N HIS A 6 11.88 8.34 -19.02
CA HIS A 6 11.75 7.34 -17.95
C HIS A 6 10.43 7.62 -17.24
N LEU A 7 9.36 7.36 -17.98
CA LEU A 7 7.99 7.22 -17.50
C LEU A 7 7.66 5.72 -17.66
N SER A 8 7.93 4.95 -16.61
CA SER A 8 7.81 3.48 -16.52
C SER A 8 8.39 3.12 -15.14
N PHE A 9 7.82 2.29 -14.27
CA PHE A 9 6.73 1.35 -14.39
C PHE A 9 6.46 0.77 -12.97
N PHE A 10 5.24 0.29 -12.72
CA PHE A 10 4.82 -0.68 -11.68
C PHE A 10 4.86 -0.33 -10.18
N LEU A 11 3.69 0.07 -9.67
CA LEU A 11 3.15 -0.56 -8.44
C LEU A 11 1.93 -1.41 -8.83
N ALA A 12 2.16 -2.44 -9.65
CA ALA A 12 1.22 -3.54 -9.78
C ALA A 12 1.46 -4.49 -8.60
N ILE A 13 0.53 -4.54 -7.65
CA ILE A 13 0.30 -5.72 -6.82
C ILE A 13 -1.21 -5.93 -6.73
N ALA A 14 -1.72 -6.56 -7.78
CA ALA A 14 -2.87 -7.43 -7.72
C ALA A 14 -2.35 -8.87 -7.86
N LEU A 15 -2.99 -9.78 -7.12
CA LEU A 15 -2.96 -11.25 -7.22
C LEU A 15 -1.85 -12.10 -6.57
N LEU A 16 -2.36 -13.20 -5.98
CA LEU A 16 -1.79 -14.47 -5.52
C LEU A 16 -1.18 -14.49 -4.10
N ALA A 17 -1.37 -15.51 -3.25
CA ALA A 17 -2.31 -16.62 -3.10
C ALA A 17 -1.90 -17.38 -1.82
N ALA A 18 -2.87 -18.08 -1.22
CA ALA A 18 -2.73 -19.33 -0.45
C ALA A 18 -2.10 -19.31 0.97
N GLY A 19 -2.85 -19.89 1.92
CA GLY A 19 -2.28 -20.64 3.04
C GLY A 19 -3.00 -20.54 4.38
N ALA A 20 -3.99 -21.43 4.61
CA ALA A 20 -4.37 -22.08 5.87
C ALA A 20 -4.39 -21.24 7.19
N LEU A 21 -5.56 -20.89 7.74
CA LEU A 21 -6.43 -21.67 8.66
C LEU A 21 -6.35 -21.23 10.14
N ALA A 22 -7.50 -20.75 10.59
CA ALA A 22 -8.21 -21.08 11.83
C ALA A 22 -8.05 -20.21 13.10
N GLY A 23 -9.16 -19.51 13.40
CA GLY A 23 -9.75 -19.29 14.74
C GLY A 23 -9.62 -17.87 15.29
N CYS A 24 -10.64 -17.17 15.81
CA CYS A 24 -12.09 -17.36 15.93
C CYS A 24 -12.68 -16.04 16.46
N GLY A 25 -13.86 -15.60 16.00
CA GLY A 25 -14.63 -14.49 16.57
C GLY A 25 -15.91 -14.25 15.75
N GLU A 26 -17.08 -14.45 16.37
CA GLU A 26 -18.40 -14.58 15.73
C GLU A 26 -18.78 -13.48 14.72
N SER A 27 -18.89 -13.86 13.44
CA SER A 27 -19.53 -13.07 12.38
C SER A 27 -21.03 -13.35 12.35
N ALA A 28 -21.84 -12.29 12.19
CA ALA A 28 -23.28 -12.38 11.91
C ALA A 28 -23.60 -13.44 10.83
N PRO A 29 -24.81 -14.05 10.82
CA PRO A 29 -25.14 -15.10 9.88
C PRO A 29 -24.96 -14.60 8.44
N LYS A 30 -23.94 -15.13 7.76
CA LYS A 30 -23.68 -14.88 6.34
C LYS A 30 -24.92 -15.38 5.60
N GLY A 31 -25.69 -14.46 5.02
CA GLY A 31 -26.78 -14.81 4.12
C GLY A 31 -26.27 -15.72 2.99
N PRO A 32 -27.15 -16.43 2.27
CA PRO A 32 -26.71 -17.26 1.16
C PRO A 32 -25.90 -16.41 0.17
N PRO A 33 -24.73 -16.87 -0.29
CA PRO A 33 -23.94 -16.14 -1.28
C PRO A 33 -24.80 -15.93 -2.54
N PHE A 34 -24.79 -14.71 -3.07
CA PHE A 34 -25.55 -14.39 -4.26
C PHE A 34 -24.90 -15.12 -5.44
N ALA A 35 -25.68 -15.94 -6.17
CA ALA A 35 -25.15 -16.64 -7.32
C ALA A 35 -24.67 -15.64 -8.37
N GLY A 36 -23.35 -15.57 -8.60
CA GLY A 36 -22.71 -14.61 -9.50
C GLY A 36 -22.03 -13.42 -8.79
N GLU A 37 -21.86 -13.46 -7.47
CA GLU A 37 -21.04 -12.48 -6.76
C GLU A 37 -19.61 -12.47 -7.32
N PRO A 38 -19.07 -11.29 -7.71
CA PRO A 38 -17.72 -11.21 -8.26
C PRO A 38 -16.70 -11.71 -7.24
N ALA A 39 -15.71 -12.48 -7.69
CA ALA A 39 -14.61 -12.98 -6.84
C ALA A 39 -13.86 -11.85 -6.09
N ASP A 40 -13.92 -10.62 -6.63
CA ASP A 40 -13.34 -9.42 -6.01
C ASP A 40 -14.03 -9.03 -4.69
N VAL A 41 -15.32 -9.36 -4.52
CA VAL A 41 -16.05 -9.11 -3.28
C VAL A 41 -15.59 -10.06 -2.17
N GLU A 42 -15.45 -11.35 -2.51
CA GLU A 42 -14.90 -12.34 -1.57
C GLU A 42 -13.47 -11.96 -1.15
N LEU A 43 -12.66 -11.46 -2.08
CA LEU A 43 -11.32 -10.96 -1.79
C LEU A 43 -11.36 -9.75 -0.84
N ALA A 44 -12.23 -8.78 -1.09
CA ALA A 44 -12.37 -7.61 -0.22
C ALA A 44 -12.82 -8.01 1.20
N GLU A 45 -13.79 -8.90 1.33
CA GLU A 45 -14.23 -9.42 2.63
C GLU A 45 -13.11 -10.21 3.33
N ALA A 46 -12.33 -11.00 2.60
CA ALA A 46 -11.15 -11.67 3.17
C ALA A 46 -10.11 -10.66 3.66
N MET A 47 -9.92 -9.53 2.98
CA MET A 47 -9.04 -8.46 3.43
C MET A 47 -9.59 -7.74 4.67
N PHE A 48 -10.92 -7.59 4.78
CA PHE A 48 -11.55 -7.09 6.00
C PHE A 48 -11.24 -8.00 7.19
N GLU A 49 -11.50 -9.29 7.04
CA GLU A 49 -11.31 -10.28 8.09
C GLU A 49 -9.85 -10.44 8.52
N ALA A 50 -8.89 -10.29 7.59
CA ALA A 50 -7.46 -10.48 7.86
C ALA A 50 -6.88 -9.60 8.99
N ILE A 51 -7.54 -8.48 9.32
CA ILE A 51 -7.13 -7.61 10.44
C ILE A 51 -8.23 -7.41 11.49
N GLY A 52 -9.20 -8.33 11.55
CA GLY A 52 -10.27 -8.34 12.55
C GLY A 52 -11.59 -7.70 12.11
N GLY A 53 -11.86 -7.70 10.81
CA GLY A 53 -13.13 -7.28 10.23
C GLY A 53 -13.28 -5.77 10.06
N ARG A 54 -14.44 -5.35 9.55
CA ARG A 54 -14.75 -3.95 9.23
C ARG A 54 -14.60 -3.00 10.42
N VAL A 55 -15.01 -3.41 11.62
CA VAL A 55 -14.88 -2.57 12.83
C VAL A 55 -13.42 -2.19 13.09
N ARG A 56 -12.50 -3.15 12.99
CA ARG A 56 -11.06 -2.88 13.18
C ARG A 56 -10.49 -2.01 12.09
N TRP A 57 -10.92 -2.23 10.84
CA TRP A 57 -10.57 -1.34 9.74
C TRP A 57 -11.03 0.10 10.00
N ALA A 58 -12.26 0.31 10.47
CA ALA A 58 -12.80 1.65 10.75
C ALA A 58 -12.06 2.37 11.89
N GLU A 59 -11.66 1.64 12.94
CA GLU A 59 -10.93 2.20 14.09
C GLU A 59 -9.43 2.46 13.83
N MET A 60 -8.88 1.85 12.77
CA MET A 60 -7.46 1.88 12.50
C MET A 60 -6.97 3.25 12.02
N ARG A 61 -5.95 3.80 12.67
CA ARG A 61 -5.41 5.13 12.35
C ARG A 61 -4.10 5.09 11.57
N SER A 62 -3.40 3.96 11.62
CA SER A 62 -2.08 3.79 11.02
C SER A 62 -1.81 2.34 10.65
N LEU A 63 -0.99 2.16 9.62
CA LEU A 63 -0.54 0.86 9.15
C LEU A 63 0.98 0.80 9.08
N TYR A 64 1.51 -0.37 9.39
CA TYR A 64 2.87 -0.79 9.05
C TYR A 64 2.80 -2.00 8.11
N ILE A 65 3.45 -1.89 6.96
CA ILE A 65 3.46 -2.92 5.92
C ILE A 65 4.92 -3.27 5.63
N LYS A 66 5.26 -4.55 5.74
CA LYS A 66 6.57 -5.07 5.35
C LYS A 66 6.40 -6.12 4.26
N ALA A 67 7.07 -5.93 3.14
CA ALA A 67 6.97 -6.82 1.99
C ALA A 67 8.34 -6.99 1.30
N THR A 68 8.49 -8.11 0.58
CA THR A 68 9.61 -8.33 -0.33
C THR A 68 9.08 -8.31 -1.76
N HIS A 69 9.68 -7.51 -2.62
CA HIS A 69 9.27 -7.33 -4.01
C HIS A 69 10.30 -7.93 -4.95
N ARG A 70 9.83 -8.53 -6.03
CA ARG A 70 10.64 -8.93 -7.19
C ARG A 70 10.13 -8.13 -8.38
N GLN A 71 10.95 -7.24 -8.91
CA GLN A 71 10.60 -6.45 -10.10
C GLN A 71 11.47 -6.90 -11.28
N PRO A 72 10.92 -6.96 -12.51
CA PRO A 72 11.66 -7.45 -13.68
C PRO A 72 12.92 -6.65 -14.04
N ASP A 73 12.95 -5.37 -13.68
CA ASP A 73 14.02 -4.41 -13.94
C ASP A 73 15.10 -4.39 -12.85
N LEU A 74 14.91 -5.13 -11.76
CA LEU A 74 15.88 -5.25 -10.67
C LEU A 74 16.47 -6.66 -10.64
N ASN A 75 17.80 -6.73 -10.62
CA ASN A 75 18.53 -8.00 -10.53
C ASN A 75 18.28 -8.75 -9.22
N LYS A 76 17.93 -8.02 -8.16
CA LYS A 76 17.75 -8.56 -6.80
C LYS A 76 16.40 -8.12 -6.24
N PRO A 77 15.71 -8.97 -5.46
CA PRO A 77 14.54 -8.54 -4.71
C PRO A 77 14.92 -7.40 -3.76
N TYR A 78 13.94 -6.57 -3.40
CA TYR A 78 14.11 -5.55 -2.38
C TYR A 78 13.05 -5.67 -1.30
N GLN A 79 13.42 -5.29 -0.08
CA GLN A 79 12.49 -5.15 1.03
C GLN A 79 11.87 -3.76 0.99
N SER A 80 10.57 -3.68 1.25
CA SER A 80 9.83 -2.44 1.42
C SER A 80 9.19 -2.44 2.80
N GLU A 81 9.40 -1.36 3.54
CA GLU A 81 8.73 -1.07 4.79
C GLU A 81 7.96 0.24 4.66
N ILE A 82 6.68 0.22 4.96
CA ILE A 82 5.78 1.36 4.79
C ILE A 82 5.10 1.63 6.13
N TRP A 83 5.32 2.81 6.69
CA TRP A 83 4.55 3.34 7.82
C TRP A 83 3.64 4.41 7.27
N ARG A 84 2.34 4.31 7.53
CA ARG A 84 1.39 5.29 7.01
C ARG A 84 0.31 5.62 8.02
N SER A 85 -0.19 6.84 7.93
CA SER A 85 -1.49 7.23 8.48
C SER A 85 -2.61 6.81 7.52
N LEU A 86 -3.77 6.50 8.09
CA LEU A 86 -5.03 6.29 7.36
C LEU A 86 -5.93 7.53 7.42
N ASP A 87 -5.80 8.34 8.48
CA ASP A 87 -6.55 9.59 8.67
C ASP A 87 -6.04 10.76 7.80
N SER A 88 -4.77 10.72 7.37
CA SER A 88 -4.13 11.82 6.63
C SER A 88 -3.07 11.31 5.65
N PHE A 89 -2.70 12.14 4.66
CA PHE A 89 -1.62 11.80 3.75
C PHE A 89 -0.28 12.00 4.45
N LYS A 90 0.13 11.03 5.27
CA LYS A 90 1.44 10.96 5.93
C LYS A 90 2.00 9.56 5.81
N LEU A 91 3.17 9.42 5.21
CA LEU A 91 3.79 8.11 5.04
C LEU A 91 5.33 8.18 5.00
N ARG A 92 5.94 7.10 5.46
CA ARG A 92 7.36 6.77 5.27
C ARG A 92 7.43 5.48 4.48
N ILE A 93 8.21 5.48 3.41
CA ILE A 93 8.55 4.27 2.65
C ILE A 93 10.05 4.09 2.71
N GLU A 94 10.50 2.93 3.17
CA GLU A 94 11.89 2.55 3.15
C GLU A 94 12.06 1.33 2.26
N GLN A 95 12.96 1.42 1.30
CA GLN A 95 13.20 0.37 0.32
C GLN A 95 14.69 0.11 0.18
N GLN A 96 15.07 -1.15 0.30
CA GLN A 96 16.48 -1.53 0.30
C GLN A 96 16.74 -2.93 -0.27
N ASN A 97 17.90 -3.05 -0.89
CA ASN A 97 18.58 -4.30 -1.16
C ASN A 97 20.10 -4.05 -1.11
N GLU A 98 20.90 -4.98 -1.62
CA GLU A 98 22.36 -4.84 -1.65
C GLU A 98 22.85 -3.70 -2.57
N ASP A 99 22.05 -3.30 -3.55
CA ASP A 99 22.45 -2.34 -4.59
C ASP A 99 21.97 -0.91 -4.28
N PHE A 100 20.88 -0.76 -3.52
CA PHE A 100 20.34 0.55 -3.15
C PHE A 100 19.67 0.55 -1.77
N HIS A 101 19.61 1.74 -1.17
CA HIS A 101 18.82 2.02 0.02
C HIS A 101 18.23 3.42 -0.09
N ARG A 102 16.89 3.51 -0.10
CA ARG A 102 16.16 4.77 -0.19
C ARG A 102 15.08 4.89 0.87
N ILE A 103 14.89 6.11 1.36
CA ILE A 103 13.84 6.47 2.30
C ILE A 103 13.05 7.64 1.70
N GLY A 104 11.74 7.44 1.52
CA GLY A 104 10.77 8.46 1.17
C GLY A 104 9.97 8.88 2.41
N LEU A 105 9.80 10.19 2.59
CA LEU A 105 8.96 10.79 3.63
C LEU A 105 7.97 11.72 2.94
N PHE A 106 6.67 11.53 3.16
CA PHE A 106 5.63 12.30 2.49
C PHE A 106 4.58 12.76 3.49
N SER A 107 4.13 13.99 3.32
CA SER A 107 3.03 14.61 4.03
C SER A 107 2.15 15.40 3.07
N ASP A 108 1.03 15.95 3.55
CA ASP A 108 0.19 16.90 2.80
C ASP A 108 0.99 18.10 2.28
N GLU A 109 2.02 18.53 3.01
CA GLU A 109 2.80 19.74 2.73
C GLU A 109 4.05 19.48 1.88
N ALA A 110 4.73 18.34 2.08
CA ALA A 110 6.02 18.09 1.46
C ALA A 110 6.29 16.60 1.21
N GLY A 111 7.17 16.31 0.24
CA GLY A 111 7.71 14.98 0.03
C GLY A 111 9.21 15.03 -0.18
N TRP A 112 9.95 14.14 0.45
CA TRP A 112 11.39 14.02 0.38
C TRP A 112 11.79 12.58 0.05
N ILE A 113 12.80 12.42 -0.79
CA ILE A 113 13.43 11.14 -1.06
C ILE A 113 14.92 11.27 -0.77
N ARG A 114 15.44 10.37 0.06
CA ARG A 114 16.86 10.25 0.41
C ARG A 114 17.41 8.92 -0.07
N TYR A 115 18.57 8.94 -0.74
CA TYR A 115 19.38 7.77 -1.02
C TYR A 115 20.46 7.66 0.04
N VAL A 116 20.37 6.65 0.90
CA VAL A 116 21.22 6.50 2.08
C VAL A 116 22.67 6.23 1.67
N ASN A 117 22.88 5.36 0.68
CA ASN A 117 24.21 4.97 0.23
C ASN A 117 24.93 6.06 -0.59
N GLY A 118 24.18 6.99 -1.18
CA GLY A 118 24.73 8.07 -2.03
C GLY A 118 24.72 9.45 -1.37
N ASP A 119 24.35 9.51 -0.08
CA ASP A 119 24.13 10.72 0.72
C ASP A 119 23.49 11.89 -0.06
N SER A 120 22.46 11.57 -0.83
CA SER A 120 21.72 12.56 -1.61
C SER A 120 20.26 12.57 -1.21
N ALA A 121 19.67 13.76 -1.19
CA ALA A 121 18.25 13.94 -0.95
C ALA A 121 17.70 15.01 -1.88
N TYR A 122 16.44 14.85 -2.27
CA TYR A 122 15.72 15.86 -3.02
C TYR A 122 14.28 15.96 -2.52
N GLN A 123 13.77 17.19 -2.60
CA GLN A 123 12.37 17.46 -2.35
C GLN A 123 11.57 17.28 -3.63
N LEU A 124 10.40 16.67 -3.51
CA LEU A 124 9.44 16.59 -4.60
C LEU A 124 8.91 17.98 -4.96
N LYS A 125 8.74 18.23 -6.25
CA LYS A 125 7.98 19.38 -6.74
C LYS A 125 6.49 19.19 -6.43
N PRO A 126 5.70 20.27 -6.33
CA PRO A 126 4.28 20.18 -6.00
C PRO A 126 3.47 19.19 -6.86
N LEU A 127 3.67 19.19 -8.18
CA LEU A 127 2.99 18.25 -9.08
C LEU A 127 3.37 16.78 -8.83
N GLN A 128 4.64 16.54 -8.47
CA GLN A 128 5.10 15.18 -8.13
C GLN A 128 4.47 14.73 -6.81
N LEU A 129 4.44 15.61 -5.80
CA LEU A 129 3.79 15.32 -4.52
C LEU A 129 2.29 15.04 -4.70
N GLN A 130 1.61 15.84 -5.52
CA GLN A 130 0.19 15.64 -5.84
C GLN A 130 -0.06 14.30 -6.53
N SER A 131 0.78 13.91 -7.49
CA SER A 131 0.70 12.61 -8.16
C SER A 131 0.91 11.46 -7.17
N TRP A 132 1.90 11.58 -6.27
CA TRP A 132 2.13 10.62 -5.20
C TRP A 132 0.93 10.49 -4.27
N ARG A 133 0.39 11.62 -3.81
CA ARG A 133 -0.82 11.66 -2.98
C ARG A 133 -1.97 10.93 -3.64
N TYR A 134 -2.29 11.28 -4.88
CA TYR A 134 -3.35 10.65 -5.63
C TYR A 134 -3.17 9.12 -5.70
N SER A 135 -1.98 8.65 -6.05
CA SER A 135 -1.69 7.21 -6.09
C SER A 135 -1.88 6.52 -4.73
N GLN A 136 -1.45 7.15 -3.64
CA GLN A 136 -1.52 6.57 -2.30
C GLN A 136 -2.93 6.60 -1.68
N GLU A 137 -3.77 7.56 -2.10
CA GLU A 137 -5.18 7.62 -1.73
C GLU A 137 -6.03 6.56 -2.43
N GLN A 138 -5.55 6.02 -3.55
CA GLN A 138 -6.15 4.88 -4.26
C GLN A 138 -5.55 3.52 -3.82
N ASN A 139 -4.67 3.53 -2.83
CA ASN A 139 -4.10 2.29 -2.32
C ASN A 139 -5.16 1.46 -1.58
N VAL A 140 -5.17 0.15 -1.81
CA VAL A 140 -6.19 -0.77 -1.29
C VAL A 140 -6.46 -0.63 0.21
N TYR A 141 -5.42 -0.40 1.01
CA TYR A 141 -5.58 -0.26 2.46
C TYR A 141 -6.33 1.02 2.87
N VAL A 142 -6.17 2.12 2.11
CA VAL A 142 -6.95 3.35 2.34
C VAL A 142 -8.38 3.15 1.90
N LEU A 143 -8.59 2.50 0.76
CA LEU A 143 -9.93 2.23 0.27
C LEU A 143 -10.71 1.35 1.24
N LEU A 144 -10.09 0.27 1.76
CA LEU A 144 -10.71 -0.58 2.77
C LEU A 144 -11.03 0.18 4.06
N HIS A 145 -10.10 0.99 4.56
CA HIS A 145 -10.36 1.84 5.74
C HIS A 145 -11.55 2.78 5.53
N ARG A 146 -11.64 3.45 4.37
CA ARG A 146 -12.77 4.33 4.02
C ARG A 146 -14.08 3.56 3.94
N LEU A 147 -14.10 2.44 3.22
CA LEU A 147 -15.28 1.60 3.07
C LEU A 147 -15.78 1.05 4.42
N ALA A 148 -14.88 0.76 5.35
CA ALA A 148 -15.25 0.35 6.70
C ALA A 148 -15.87 1.49 7.53
N GLY A 149 -15.43 2.75 7.31
CA GLY A 149 -15.96 3.92 8.01
C GLY A 149 -17.29 4.47 7.45
N GLU A 150 -17.69 4.04 6.26
CA GLU A 150 -18.98 4.39 5.64
C GLU A 150 -20.16 3.52 6.12
N SER A 151 -19.88 2.51 6.97
CA SER A 151 -20.85 1.52 7.47
C SER A 151 -21.60 1.96 8.71
#